data_AF-A0A522VRT4-F1
#
_entry.id   AF-A0A522VRT4-F1
#
_cell.length_a   1.000
_cell.length_b   1.000
_cell.length_c   1.000
_cell.angle_alpha   90.00
_cell.angle_beta   90.00
_cell.angle_gamma   90.00
#
_symmetry.space_group_name_H-M   'P 1'
#
loop_
_entity.id
_entity.type
_entity.pdbx_description
1 polymer ?
#
loop_
_entity_poly.entity_id
_entity_poly.type
_entity_poly.pdbx_seq_one_letter_code
_entity_poly.pdbx_strand_id
1 'polypeptide(L)' 'MYDRLNPKSPYYDPSFPKPIKLGSGENPPVGWLEHEADDWISAQAAKSRPQHPQTGATA' A
#
# COMPACT_ATOMS: atom_id res chain seq x y z
N MET A 1 1.85 10.37 -2.68
CA MET A 1 1.01 9.44 -1.86
C MET A 1 -0.46 9.66 -2.18
N TYR A 2 -0.96 10.89 -2.14
CA TYR A 2 -2.36 11.24 -2.46
C TYR A 2 -2.82 10.90 -3.89
N ASP A 3 -1.92 10.89 -4.87
CA ASP A 3 -2.27 10.48 -6.24
C ASP A 3 -2.84 9.06 -6.30
N ARG A 4 -2.38 8.17 -5.42
CA ARG A 4 -2.88 6.79 -5.35
C ARG A 4 -4.32 6.70 -4.84
N LEU A 5 -4.81 7.74 -4.16
CA LEU A 5 -6.18 7.82 -3.65
C LEU A 5 -7.15 8.48 -4.63
N ASN A 6 -6.65 9.19 -5.65
CA ASN A 6 -7.47 9.94 -6.59
C ASN A 6 -7.84 9.05 -7.80
N PRO A 7 -9.11 8.69 -8.02
CA PRO A 7 -9.52 7.86 -9.16
C PRO A 7 -9.20 8.45 -10.54
N LYS A 8 -8.96 9.77 -10.62
CA LYS A 8 -8.59 10.46 -11.86
C LYS A 8 -7.09 10.45 -12.13
N SER A 9 -6.28 10.01 -11.17
CA SER A 9 -4.83 9.96 -11.33
C SER A 9 -4.43 8.69 -12.09
N PRO A 10 -3.43 8.76 -12.99
CA PRO A 10 -2.86 7.56 -13.61
C PRO A 10 -2.20 6.61 -12.60
N TYR A 11 -1.91 7.11 -11.39
CA TYR A 11 -1.31 6.33 -10.30
C TYR A 11 -2.36 5.83 -9.29
N TYR A 12 -3.66 5.95 -9.60
CA TYR A 12 -4.73 5.46 -8.74
C TYR A 12 -4.52 3.98 -8.42
N ASP A 13 -4.56 3.64 -7.14
CA ASP A 13 -4.49 2.27 -6.67
C ASP A 13 -5.64 2.06 -5.66
N PRO A 14 -6.72 1.34 -6.05
CA PRO A 14 -7.86 1.10 -5.17
C PRO A 14 -7.50 0.24 -3.94
N SER A 15 -6.35 -0.47 -3.98
CA SER A 15 -5.82 -1.24 -2.83
C SER A 15 -4.94 -0.41 -1.90
N PHE A 16 -4.67 0.86 -2.23
CA PHE A 16 -3.86 1.73 -1.39
C PHE A 16 -4.61 2.09 -0.09
N PRO A 17 -3.94 2.02 1.08
CA PRO A 17 -4.58 2.27 2.36
C PRO A 17 -5.09 3.71 2.46
N LYS A 18 -6.26 3.88 3.08
CA LYS A 18 -6.92 5.18 3.19
C LYS A 18 -6.47 5.89 4.47
N PRO A 19 -6.16 7.19 4.41
CA PRO A 19 -5.81 7.94 5.61
C PRO A 19 -7.01 8.09 6.54
N ILE A 20 -6.77 7.95 7.84
CA ILE A 20 -7.71 8.22 8.92
C ILE A 20 -7.42 9.58 9.56
N LYS A 21 -8.45 10.29 10.00
CA LYS A 21 -8.30 11.55 10.75
C LYS A 21 -8.03 11.22 12.21
N LEU A 22 -6.97 11.81 12.78
CA LEU A 22 -6.54 11.57 14.17
C LEU A 22 -7.05 12.65 15.15
N GLY A 23 -7.79 13.64 14.67
CA GLY A 23 -8.29 14.74 15.50
C GLY A 23 -9.47 15.47 14.87
N SER A 24 -9.93 16.51 15.58
CA SER A 24 -11.00 17.41 15.14
C SER A 24 -10.44 18.80 14.84
N GLY A 25 -10.99 19.49 13.84
CA GLY A 25 -10.55 20.83 13.43
C GLY A 25 -10.56 21.01 11.91
N GLU A 26 -10.16 22.18 11.43
CA GLU A 26 -10.12 22.51 10.00
C GLU A 26 -9.05 21.73 9.23
N ASN A 27 -7.89 21.50 9.86
CA ASN A 27 -6.79 20.70 9.30
C ASN A 27 -6.33 19.64 10.30
N PRO A 28 -7.13 18.57 10.51
CA PRO A 28 -6.78 17.54 11.47
C PRO A 28 -5.59 16.72 10.94
N PRO A 29 -4.67 16.28 11.82
CA PRO A 29 -3.62 15.35 11.44
C PRO A 29 -4.23 14.07 10.88
N VAL A 30 -3.58 13.48 9.87
CA VAL A 30 -3.97 12.22 9.26
C VAL A 30 -2.91 11.16 9.50
N GLY A 31 -3.35 9.92 9.68
CA GLY A 31 -2.50 8.74 9.81
C GLY A 31 -3.00 7.61 8.93
N TRP A 32 -2.26 6.51 8.91
CA TRP A 32 -2.67 5.26 8.26
C TRP A 32 -2.69 4.15 9.31
N LEU A 33 -3.57 3.17 9.11
CA LEU A 33 -3.51 1.95 9.89
C LEU A 33 -2.27 1.16 9.45
N GLU A 34 -1.43 0.81 10.42
CA GLU A 34 -0.15 0.13 10.18
C GLU A 34 -0.36 -1.18 9.39
N HIS A 35 -1.29 -2.03 9.83
CA HIS A 35 -1.57 -3.29 9.14
C HIS A 35 -2.01 -3.10 7.68
N GLU A 36 -2.81 -2.08 7.35
CA GLU A 36 -3.21 -1.81 5.96
C GLU A 36 -2.02 -1.33 5.11
N ALA A 37 -1.10 -0.58 5.71
CA ALA A 37 0.12 -0.15 5.05
C ALA A 37 1.05 -1.35 4.78
N ASP A 38 1.24 -2.21 5.76
CA ASP A 38 2.08 -3.41 5.64
C ASP A 38 1.52 -4.41 4.63
N ASP A 39 0.21 -4.64 4.64
CA ASP A 39 -0.48 -5.50 3.67
C ASP A 39 -0.28 -4.97 2.25
N TRP A 40 -0.46 -3.67 2.05
CA TRP A 40 -0.26 -3.05 0.74
C TRP A 40 1.20 -3.15 0.29
N ILE A 41 2.17 -2.85 1.16
CA ILE A 41 3.61 -2.96 0.86
C ILE A 41 3.97 -4.40 0.48
N SER A 42 3.46 -5.38 1.23
CA SER A 42 3.67 -6.81 0.96
C SER A 42 3.12 -7.22 -0.41
N ALA A 43 1.91 -6.75 -0.74
CA ALA A 43 1.32 -6.99 -2.05
C ALA A 43 2.13 -6.35 -3.20
N GLN A 44 2.63 -5.12 -3.02
CA GLN A 44 3.51 -4.48 -4.02
C GLN A 44 4.85 -5.22 -4.14
N ALA A 45 5.42 -5.67 -3.02
CA ALA A 45 6.65 -6.46 -3.03
C ALA A 45 6.47 -7.76 -3.81
N ALA A 46 5.36 -8.46 -3.65
CA ALA A 46 5.05 -9.67 -4.41
C ALA A 46 4.84 -9.41 -5.92
N LYS A 47 4.29 -8.25 -6.29
CA LYS A 47 4.14 -7.83 -7.69
C LYS A 47 5.47 -7.46 -8.35
N SER A 48 6.30 -6.69 -7.64
CA SER A 48 7.56 -6.14 -8.17
C SER A 48 8.72 -7.13 -8.11
N ARG A 49 8.71 -8.02 -7.13
CA ARG A 49 9.69 -9.11 -7.00
C ARG A 49 8.97 -10.40 -7.38
N PRO A 50 9.06 -10.86 -8.65
CA PRO A 50 8.63 -12.22 -8.95
C PRO A 50 9.38 -13.15 -8.00
N GLN A 51 8.63 -14.00 -7.29
CA GLN A 51 9.23 -15.07 -6.50
C GLN A 51 10.18 -15.80 -7.43
N HIS A 52 11.49 -15.69 -7.19
CA HIS A 52 12.43 -16.60 -7.82
C HIS A 52 11.99 -17.99 -7.33
N PRO A 53 11.53 -18.91 -8.21
CA PRO A 53 11.31 -20.27 -7.78
C PRO A 53 12.67 -20.75 -7.30
N GLN A 54 12.77 -21.07 -6.01
CA GLN A 54 13.92 -21.74 -5.46
C GLN A 54 13.89 -23.16 -6.03
N THR A 55 14.43 -23.33 -7.25
CA THR A 55 14.68 -24.63 -7.87
C THR A 55 15.80 -25.31 -7.08
N GLY A 56 15.47 -25.80 -5.89
CA GLY A 56 16.30 -26.71 -5.11
C GLY A 56 15.91 -28.15 -5.45
N ALA A 57 16.21 -28.57 -6.67
CA ALA A 57 16.30 -29.98 -7.03
C ALA A 57 17.78 -30.38 -7.01
N THR A 58 18.25 -30.87 -5.87
CA THR A 58 19.48 -31.65 -5.67
C THR A 58 19.31 -32.31 -4.29
N ALA A 59 19.37 -33.62 -4.09
CA ALA A 59 19.71 -34.77 -4.91
C ALA A 59 19.04 -36.00 -4.29
#